data_AF-A0AAW0P3S7-F1
#
_entry.id   AF-A0AAW0P3S7-F1
#
_cell.length_a   1.000
_cell.length_b   1.000
_cell.length_c   1.000
_cell.angle_alpha   90.00
_cell.angle_beta   90.00
_cell.angle_gamma   90.00
#
_symmetry.space_group_name_H-M   'P 1'
#
loop_
_entity.id
_entity.type
_entity.pdbx_description
1 polymer ?
#
loop_
_entity_poly.entity_id
_entity_poly.type
_entity_poly.pdbx_seq_one_letter_code
_entity_poly.pdbx_strand_id
1 'polypeptide(L)'
;MDTFFQILIYLGETVAQWRKAGYQEMPEYENFKHLLQAPVDDAQELLQTRFPSPRYIDTEHGGSQARFLLSKVNPSQTHNNMYTWGQVSVSPGAPILTDDVSLQVFNGSSEETGRVQRRLKQRP
;
A
#
# COMPACT_ATOMS: atom_id res chain seq x y z
N MET A 1 -5.83 -4.97 -3.01
CA MET A 1 -5.23 -4.10 -4.04
C MET A 1 -5.50 -4.72 -5.40
N ASP A 2 -5.95 -3.91 -6.34
CA ASP A 2 -6.22 -4.33 -7.70
C ASP A 2 -5.38 -3.50 -8.67
N THR A 3 -4.60 -4.19 -9.51
CA THR A 3 -3.72 -3.59 -10.53
C THR A 3 -4.10 -3.99 -11.95
N PHE A 4 -5.36 -4.40 -12.14
CA PHE A 4 -5.91 -5.02 -13.35
C PHE A 4 -5.33 -6.41 -13.64
N PHE A 5 -4.01 -6.54 -13.77
CA PHE A 5 -3.32 -7.80 -14.05
C PHE A 5 -3.04 -8.64 -12.81
N GLN A 6 -3.11 -8.05 -11.61
CA GLN A 6 -2.90 -8.73 -10.34
C GLN A 6 -3.93 -8.26 -9.32
N ILE A 7 -4.53 -9.21 -8.62
CA ILE A 7 -5.40 -9.00 -7.47
C ILE A 7 -4.63 -9.50 -6.25
N LEU A 8 -4.37 -8.60 -5.31
CA LEU A 8 -3.55 -8.86 -4.13
C LEU A 8 -4.33 -8.56 -2.85
N ILE A 9 -4.46 -9.56 -1.99
CA ILE A 9 -4.98 -9.42 -0.62
C ILE A 9 -3.78 -9.35 0.33
N TYR A 10 -3.78 -8.34 1.21
CA TYR A 10 -2.72 -8.12 2.20
C TYR A 10 -3.30 -8.14 3.60
N LEU A 11 -2.81 -9.04 4.44
CA LEU A 11 -3.14 -9.10 5.86
C LEU A 11 -2.08 -8.36 6.67
N GLY A 12 -2.51 -7.31 7.39
CA GLY A 12 -1.65 -6.58 8.32
C GLY A 12 -1.17 -7.48 9.47
N GLU A 13 -0.12 -7.05 10.18
CA GLU A 13 0.54 -7.85 11.21
C GLU A 13 -0.44 -8.41 12.27
N THR A 14 -1.24 -7.55 12.88
CA THR A 14 -2.22 -7.95 13.91
C THR A 14 -3.27 -8.92 13.37
N VAL A 15 -3.79 -8.66 12.17
CA VAL A 15 -4.80 -9.51 11.53
C VAL A 15 -4.20 -10.87 11.16
N ALA A 16 -2.97 -10.91 10.69
CA ALA A 16 -2.23 -12.13 10.41
C ALA A 16 -2.00 -12.95 11.68
N GLN A 17 -1.62 -12.30 12.78
CA GLN A 17 -1.50 -12.94 14.10
C GLN A 17 -2.85 -13.52 14.56
N TRP A 18 -3.94 -12.77 14.43
CA TRP A 18 -5.27 -13.25 14.80
C TRP A 18 -5.75 -14.42 13.94
N ARG A 19 -5.48 -14.38 12.63
CA ARG A 19 -5.75 -15.49 11.70
C ARG A 19 -4.99 -16.75 12.11
N LYS A 20 -3.71 -16.60 12.49
CA LYS A 20 -2.86 -17.72 12.96
C LYS A 20 -3.29 -18.26 14.33
N ALA A 21 -3.81 -17.40 15.20
CA ALA A 21 -4.35 -17.77 16.50
C ALA A 21 -5.71 -18.49 16.40
N GLY A 22 -6.33 -18.53 15.22
CA GLY A 22 -7.57 -19.28 14.98
C GLY A 22 -8.83 -18.56 15.46
N TYR A 23 -8.79 -17.25 15.71
CA TYR A 23 -9.97 -16.51 16.19
C TYR A 23 -11.16 -16.64 15.25
N GLN A 24 -10.94 -16.79 13.94
CA GLN A 24 -12.00 -16.97 12.94
C GLN A 24 -12.82 -18.27 13.10
N GLU A 25 -12.33 -19.25 13.87
CA GLU A 25 -13.00 -20.52 14.12
C GLU A 25 -13.86 -20.46 15.39
N MET A 26 -13.64 -19.46 16.24
CA MET A 26 -14.39 -19.29 17.47
C MET A 26 -15.74 -18.62 17.17
N PRO A 27 -16.86 -19.13 17.72
CA PRO A 27 -18.20 -18.59 17.47
C PRO A 27 -18.35 -17.16 17.99
N GLU A 28 -17.56 -16.76 18.98
CA GLU A 28 -17.53 -15.42 19.56
C GLU A 28 -16.98 -14.36 18.59
N TYR A 29 -16.22 -14.78 17.57
CA TYR A 29 -15.55 -13.91 16.62
C TYR A 29 -16.03 -14.15 15.17
N GLU A 30 -17.32 -14.44 14.99
CA GLU A 30 -17.92 -14.61 13.66
C GLU A 30 -17.69 -13.38 12.76
N ASN A 31 -17.73 -12.18 13.34
CA ASN A 31 -17.40 -10.92 12.64
C ASN A 31 -15.99 -10.94 12.03
N PHE A 32 -15.01 -11.55 12.70
CA PHE A 32 -13.64 -11.65 12.19
C PHE A 32 -13.57 -12.60 10.99
N LYS A 33 -14.32 -13.71 11.02
CA LYS A 33 -14.45 -14.60 9.88
C LYS A 33 -15.03 -13.89 8.66
N HIS A 34 -16.09 -13.10 8.85
CA HIS A 34 -16.68 -12.29 7.77
C HIS A 34 -15.68 -11.26 7.23
N LEU A 35 -14.91 -10.61 8.11
CA LEU A 35 -13.86 -9.66 7.70
C LEU A 35 -12.80 -10.31 6.80
N LEU A 36 -12.41 -11.56 7.09
CA LEU A 36 -11.44 -12.29 6.27
C LEU A 36 -12.04 -12.77 4.94
N GLN A 37 -13.33 -13.11 4.92
CA GLN A 37 -14.00 -13.67 3.74
C GLN A 37 -14.38 -12.60 2.71
N ALA A 38 -14.83 -11.42 3.15
CA ALA A 38 -15.26 -10.32 2.27
C ALA A 38 -14.27 -10.00 1.13
N PRO A 39 -12.96 -9.77 1.38
CA PRO A 39 -12.02 -9.48 0.29
C PRO A 39 -11.75 -10.68 -0.63
N VAL A 40 -11.97 -11.91 -0.16
CA VAL A 40 -11.82 -13.13 -0.98
C VAL A 40 -12.97 -13.25 -1.95
N ASP A 41 -14.20 -13.00 -1.49
CA ASP A 41 -15.40 -13.06 -2.32
C ASP A 41 -15.34 -12.00 -3.44
N ASP A 42 -14.99 -10.75 -3.09
CA ASP A 42 -14.80 -9.67 -4.06
C ASP A 42 -13.71 -10.02 -5.08
N ALA A 43 -12.60 -10.63 -4.64
CA ALA A 43 -11.53 -11.05 -5.54
C ALA A 43 -11.97 -12.17 -6.50
N GLN A 44 -12.80 -13.12 -6.04
CA GLN A 44 -13.34 -14.18 -6.89
C GLN A 44 -14.25 -13.63 -8.00
N GLU A 45 -15.10 -12.65 -7.68
CA GLU A 45 -15.95 -11.99 -8.69
C GLU A 45 -15.11 -11.33 -9.79
N LEU A 46 -14.03 -10.62 -9.39
CA LEU A 46 -13.13 -9.98 -10.33
C LEU A 46 -12.34 -10.97 -11.18
N LEU A 47 -11.99 -12.13 -10.64
CA LEU A 47 -11.30 -13.20 -11.39
C LEU A 47 -12.19 -13.82 -12.47
N GLN A 48 -13.50 -13.93 -12.22
CA GLN A 48 -14.44 -14.52 -13.17
C GLN A 48 -14.82 -13.57 -14.31
N THR A 49 -14.82 -12.27 -14.05
CA THR A 49 -15.31 -11.27 -15.01
C THR A 49 -14.21 -10.71 -15.93
N ARG A 50 -12.92 -10.89 -15.60
CA ARG A 50 -11.81 -10.25 -16.31
C ARG A 50 -11.10 -11.13 -17.31
N PHE A 51 -10.68 -10.48 -18.41
CA PHE A 51 -9.82 -11.09 -19.42
C PHE A 51 -8.69 -10.11 -19.82
N PRO A 52 -7.42 -10.56 -19.85
CA PRO A 52 -6.93 -11.88 -19.41
C PRO A 52 -7.09 -12.08 -17.90
N SER A 53 -7.18 -13.35 -17.46
CA SER A 53 -7.36 -13.67 -16.03
C SER A 53 -6.23 -13.02 -15.20
N PRO A 54 -6.57 -12.24 -14.17
CA PRO A 54 -5.58 -11.66 -13.27
C PRO A 54 -4.83 -12.74 -12.49
N ARG A 55 -3.61 -12.43 -12.06
CA ARG A 55 -2.89 -13.24 -11.07
C ARG A 55 -3.44 -12.93 -9.67
N TYR A 56 -3.88 -13.97 -8.96
CA TYR A 56 -4.30 -13.86 -7.57
C TYR A 56 -3.11 -14.04 -6.61
N ILE A 57 -2.99 -13.15 -5.63
CA ILE A 57 -1.91 -13.11 -4.63
C ILE A 57 -2.55 -12.91 -3.25
N ASP A 58 -2.36 -13.87 -2.33
CA ASP A 58 -2.68 -13.71 -0.89
C ASP A 58 -1.36 -13.65 -0.12
N THR A 59 -1.17 -12.58 0.66
CA THR A 59 0.06 -12.37 1.44
C THR A 59 -0.24 -11.65 2.74
N GLU A 60 0.67 -11.80 3.69
CA GLU A 60 0.61 -11.16 5.00
C GLU A 60 1.82 -10.25 5.26
N HIS A 61 1.79 -9.53 6.37
CA HIS A 61 2.92 -8.76 6.86
C HIS A 61 4.16 -9.65 7.03
N GLY A 62 5.31 -9.20 6.52
CA GLY A 62 6.54 -10.00 6.48
C GLY A 62 6.57 -11.09 5.39
N GLY A 63 5.47 -11.33 4.66
CA GLY A 63 5.42 -12.27 3.55
C GLY A 63 6.25 -11.81 2.35
N SER A 64 6.92 -12.73 1.68
CA SER A 64 7.78 -12.42 0.52
C SER A 64 7.01 -11.82 -0.66
N GLN A 65 5.72 -12.15 -0.79
CA GLN A 65 4.84 -11.63 -1.84
C GLN A 65 4.28 -10.24 -1.52
N ALA A 66 4.44 -9.72 -0.29
CA ALA A 66 4.05 -8.36 0.07
C ALA A 66 4.84 -7.29 -0.72
N ARG A 67 5.97 -7.64 -1.33
CA ARG A 67 6.77 -6.76 -2.19
C ARG A 67 5.99 -6.26 -3.42
N PHE A 68 5.04 -7.05 -3.93
CA PHE A 68 4.17 -6.61 -5.03
C PHE A 68 3.28 -5.43 -4.63
N LEU A 69 2.87 -5.37 -3.36
CA LEU A 69 2.17 -4.21 -2.80
C LEU A 69 3.14 -3.05 -2.54
N LEU A 70 4.26 -3.32 -1.86
CA LEU A 70 5.21 -2.27 -1.44
C LEU A 70 5.83 -1.50 -2.62
N SER A 71 5.96 -2.13 -3.79
CA SER A 71 6.45 -1.48 -5.02
C SER A 71 5.41 -0.62 -5.73
N LYS A 72 4.14 -0.68 -5.33
CA LYS A 72 3.02 0.05 -5.96
C LYS A 72 2.45 1.16 -5.07
N VAL A 73 2.74 1.13 -3.79
CA VAL A 73 2.35 2.18 -2.84
C VAL A 73 3.31 3.36 -2.91
N ASN A 74 2.80 4.54 -2.60
CA ASN A 74 3.59 5.77 -2.56
C ASN A 74 4.67 5.67 -1.46
N PRO A 75 5.96 5.88 -1.77
CA PRO A 75 7.04 5.87 -0.80
C PRO A 75 7.08 7.17 0.03
N SER A 76 6.01 7.45 0.79
CA SER A 76 5.96 8.62 1.68
C SER A 76 6.96 8.54 2.83
N GLN A 77 7.33 7.32 3.23
CA GLN A 77 8.43 7.04 4.16
C GLN A 77 9.42 6.08 3.50
N THR A 78 10.64 6.57 3.27
CA THR A 78 11.77 5.78 2.78
C THR A 78 12.87 5.73 3.82
N HIS A 79 13.83 4.83 3.62
CA HIS A 79 15.04 4.74 4.43
C HIS A 79 15.84 6.06 4.48
N ASN A 80 15.73 6.91 3.46
CA ASN A 80 16.35 8.24 3.43
C ASN A 80 15.66 9.24 4.37
N ASN A 81 14.33 9.25 4.43
CA ASN A 81 13.59 10.20 5.29
C ASN A 81 13.44 9.72 6.74
N MET A 82 13.76 8.46 7.04
CA MET A 82 13.68 7.91 8.40
C MET A 82 14.71 8.54 9.36
N TYR A 83 15.80 9.12 8.85
CA TYR A 83 16.88 9.70 9.65
C TYR A 83 17.12 11.20 9.46
N THR A 84 16.32 11.89 8.63
CA THR A 84 16.67 13.25 8.19
C THR A 84 16.47 14.37 9.22
N TRP A 85 15.88 14.19 10.41
CA TRP A 85 15.71 15.35 11.31
C TRP A 85 15.56 15.10 12.81
N GLY A 86 16.29 14.15 13.43
CA GLY A 86 16.39 14.04 14.90
C GLY A 86 15.07 13.83 15.67
N GLN A 87 13.93 13.80 14.99
CA GLN A 87 12.65 13.35 15.45
C GLN A 87 12.45 11.96 14.85
N VAL A 88 12.36 10.96 15.72
CA VAL A 88 11.72 9.70 15.39
C VAL A 88 10.30 10.07 14.99
N SER A 89 10.04 10.14 13.68
CA SER A 89 8.68 10.30 13.17
C SER A 89 7.95 9.02 13.51
N VAL A 90 7.27 9.02 14.66
CA VAL A 90 6.33 7.98 15.09
C VAL A 90 5.10 8.09 14.19
N SER A 91 5.24 7.72 12.93
CA SER A 91 4.13 7.61 11.99
C SER A 91 4.01 6.13 11.59
N PRO A 92 2.90 5.47 11.94
CA PRO A 92 2.75 4.03 11.78
C PRO A 92 2.69 3.68 10.30
N GLY A 93 3.76 3.09 9.78
CA GLY A 93 3.83 2.62 8.40
C GLY A 93 5.10 1.81 8.15
N ALA A 94 5.00 0.74 7.36
CA ALA A 94 6.18 -0.03 6.96
C ALA A 94 7.04 0.83 6.01
N PRO A 95 8.31 1.12 6.36
CA PRO A 95 9.18 1.94 5.52
C PRO A 95 9.47 1.24 4.20
N ILE A 96 9.31 1.95 3.09
CA ILE A 96 9.51 1.40 1.75
C ILE A 96 10.97 1.62 1.35
N LEU A 97 11.67 0.52 1.09
CA LEU A 97 13.08 0.54 0.70
C LEU A 97 13.22 0.84 -0.81
N THR A 98 13.05 2.11 -1.18
CA THR A 98 13.24 2.62 -2.54
C THR A 98 13.92 4.00 -2.53
N ASP A 99 14.54 4.36 -3.65
CA ASP A 99 15.06 5.70 -3.97
C ASP A 99 14.04 6.56 -4.73
N ASP A 100 12.84 6.01 -5.01
CA ASP A 100 11.78 6.75 -5.70
C ASP A 100 11.27 7.96 -4.90
N VAL A 101 10.81 8.96 -5.64
CA VAL A 101 10.31 10.22 -5.11
C VAL A 101 8.86 10.08 -4.65
N SER A 102 8.54 10.57 -3.45
CA SER A 102 7.17 10.57 -2.95
C SER A 102 6.28 11.57 -3.71
N LEU A 103 4.97 11.32 -3.76
CA LEU A 103 4.02 12.25 -4.39
C LEU A 103 4.08 13.68 -3.83
N GLN A 104 4.42 13.84 -2.56
CA GLN A 104 4.54 15.16 -1.93
C GLN A 104 5.72 15.95 -2.49
N VAL A 105 6.86 15.30 -2.69
CA VAL A 105 8.06 15.91 -3.28
C VAL A 105 7.80 16.23 -4.76
N PHE A 106 7.13 15.32 -5.49
CA PHE A 106 6.75 15.56 -6.88
C PHE A 106 5.85 16.80 -7.03
N ASN A 107 4.79 16.91 -6.22
CA ASN A 107 3.89 18.05 -6.24
C ASN A 107 4.62 19.35 -5.86
N GLY A 108 5.48 19.32 -4.84
CA GLY A 108 6.29 20.48 -4.45
C GLY A 108 7.20 20.97 -5.58
N SER A 109 7.90 20.05 -6.26
CA SER A 109 8.77 20.39 -7.39
C SER A 109 7.99 20.97 -8.59
N SER A 110 6.79 20.46 -8.84
CA SER A 110 5.90 20.92 -9.91
C SER A 110 5.38 22.33 -9.63
N GLU A 111 5.01 22.63 -8.38
CA GLU A 111 4.60 23.96 -7.96
C GLU A 111 5.74 24.98 -8.07
N GLU A 112 6.95 24.62 -7.64
CA GLU A 112 8.17 25.44 -7.74
C GLU A 112 8.44 25.81 -9.21
N THR A 113 8.42 24.81 -10.09
CA THR A 113 8.61 24.98 -11.55
C THR A 113 7.55 25.90 -12.14
N GLY A 114 6.28 25.72 -11.76
CA GLY A 114 5.17 26.57 -12.17
C GLY A 114 5.27 28.01 -11.66
N ARG A 115 5.85 28.24 -10.46
CA ARG A 115 6.12 29.59 -9.94
C ARG A 115 7.28 30.26 -10.67
N VAL A 116 8.34 29.52 -11.00
CA VAL A 116 9.49 30.04 -11.76
C VAL A 116 9.08 30.43 -13.19
N GLN A 117 8.33 29.57 -13.88
CA GLN A 117 7.79 29.84 -15.22
C GLN A 117 6.90 31.09 -15.24
N ARG A 118 6.02 31.25 -14.23
CA ARG A 118 5.18 32.45 -14.09
C ARG A 118 6.01 33.72 -13.83
N ARG A 119 7.06 33.63 -13.00
CA ARG A 119 7.97 34.75 -12.76
C ARG A 119 8.77 35.15 -14.00
N LEU A 120 9.17 34.20 -14.85
CA LEU A 120 9.90 34.48 -16.09
C LEU A 120 9.01 35.16 -17.14
N LYS A 121 7.73 34.76 -17.26
CA LYS A 121 6.77 35.39 -18.19
C LYS A 121 6.34 36.81 -17.79
N GLN A 122 6.56 37.22 -16.53
CA GLN A 122 6.21 38.56 -16.04
C GLN A 122 7.42 39.52 -16.00
N ARG A 123 8.58 39.13 -16.55
CA ARG A 123 9.70 40.05 -16.71
C ARG A 123 9.46 40.92 -17.96
N PRO A 124 9.57 42.26 -17.84
CA PRO A 124 9.37 43.20 -18.95
C PRO A 124 10.47 43.09 -20.02
#